data_AF-A0A958FJZ3-F1
#
_entry.id   AF-A0A958FJZ3-F1
#
_cell.length_a   1.000
_cell.length_b   1.000
_cell.length_c   1.000
_cell.angle_alpha   90.00
_cell.angle_beta   90.00
_cell.angle_gamma   90.00
#
_symmetry.space_group_name_H-M   'P 1'
#
loop_
_entity.id
_entity.type
_entity.pdbx_description
1 polymer ?
#
loop_
_entity_poly.entity_id
_entity_poly.type
_entity_poly.pdbx_seq_one_letter_code
_entity_poly.pdbx_strand_id
1 'polypeptide(L)'
;MKFPEYWLYWTYLQPGLLKSPLQTVDLQEVTVIDPGRQNGSDGPDFLQAELAIAGMRYCGDVEFHLSAEDWYRHGHDRDARYGNVRLHIIWDDAGGIAP
;
A
#
# COMPACT_ATOMS: atom_id res chain seq x y z
N MET A 1 -13.88 5.77 -17.02
CA MET A 1 -13.27 4.42 -16.97
C MET A 1 -12.93 4.18 -15.50
N LYS A 2 -13.49 3.17 -14.83
CA LYS A 2 -13.14 2.89 -13.43
C LYS A 2 -11.77 2.24 -13.42
N PHE A 3 -10.80 2.82 -12.73
CA PHE A 3 -9.49 2.23 -12.54
C PHE A 3 -9.65 1.02 -11.59
N PRO A 4 -9.41 -0.22 -12.02
CA PRO A 4 -9.61 -1.38 -11.15
C PRO A 4 -8.49 -1.51 -10.12
N GLU A 5 -8.81 -1.82 -8.86
CA GLU A 5 -7.83 -2.01 -7.77
C GLU A 5 -6.72 -3.03 -8.13
N TYR A 6 -7.02 -4.05 -8.95
CA TYR A 6 -6.01 -5.03 -9.36
C TYR A 6 -4.81 -4.42 -10.11
N TRP A 7 -4.97 -3.25 -10.75
CA TRP A 7 -3.85 -2.57 -11.40
C TRP A 7 -2.85 -2.02 -10.39
N LEU A 8 -3.31 -1.62 -9.20
CA LEU A 8 -2.43 -1.16 -8.13
C LEU A 8 -1.43 -2.26 -7.73
N TYR A 9 -1.90 -3.51 -7.64
CA TYR A 9 -1.05 -4.65 -7.31
C TYR A 9 0.04 -4.87 -8.35
N TRP A 10 -0.30 -4.82 -9.64
CA TRP A 10 0.66 -4.99 -10.73
C TRP A 10 1.70 -3.88 -10.78
N THR A 11 1.28 -2.63 -10.54
CA THR A 11 2.20 -1.49 -10.47
C THR A 11 3.11 -1.60 -9.24
N TYR A 12 2.58 -2.01 -8.10
CA TYR A 12 3.38 -2.22 -6.88
C TYR A 12 4.45 -3.30 -7.03
N LEU A 13 4.12 -4.40 -7.72
CA LEU A 13 5.07 -5.47 -8.06
C LEU A 13 6.14 -5.05 -9.08
N GLN A 14 5.99 -3.89 -9.71
CA GLN A 14 6.94 -3.35 -10.68
C GLN A 14 7.44 -1.99 -10.19
N PRO A 15 8.45 -1.94 -9.30
CA PRO A 15 8.89 -0.70 -8.67
C PRO A 15 9.20 0.45 -9.64
N GLY A 16 9.63 0.15 -10.86
CA GLY A 16 9.87 1.15 -11.91
C GLY A 16 8.61 1.84 -12.47
N LEU A 17 7.42 1.35 -12.16
CA LEU A 17 6.13 1.96 -12.53
C LEU A 17 5.52 2.79 -11.39
N LEU A 18 6.05 2.71 -10.18
CA LEU A 18 5.63 3.57 -9.09
C LEU A 18 6.08 5.01 -9.37
N LYS A 19 5.17 5.96 -9.15
CA LYS A 19 5.50 7.38 -9.20
C LYS A 19 6.56 7.64 -8.13
N SER A 20 7.72 8.12 -8.57
CA SER A 20 8.89 8.34 -7.71
C SER A 20 9.20 9.85 -7.60
N PRO A 21 9.56 10.37 -6.41
CA PRO A 21 9.66 9.63 -5.15
C PRO A 21 8.28 9.21 -4.61
N LEU A 22 8.20 8.00 -4.05
CA LEU A 22 7.02 7.55 -3.32
C LEU A 22 7.07 8.23 -1.93
N GLN A 23 6.00 8.92 -1.55
CA GLN A 23 5.97 9.69 -0.31
C GLN A 23 4.64 9.54 0.39
N THR A 24 4.65 9.37 1.71
CA THR A 24 3.42 9.41 2.54
C THR A 24 2.69 10.75 2.39
N VAL A 25 1.44 10.79 2.83
CA VAL A 25 0.64 12.03 2.90
C VAL A 25 1.31 13.18 3.68
N ASP A 26 2.23 12.87 4.61
CA ASP A 26 3.03 13.85 5.35
C ASP A 26 4.44 14.08 4.76
N LEU A 27 4.63 13.70 3.49
CA LEU A 27 5.83 13.92 2.67
C LEU A 27 7.07 13.12 3.13
N GLN A 28 6.90 12.08 3.94
CA GLN A 28 8.00 11.18 4.28
C GLN A 28 8.31 10.28 3.10
N GLU A 29 9.60 10.15 2.76
CA GLU A 29 10.04 9.26 1.70
C GLU A 29 9.76 7.80 2.07
N VAL A 30 9.20 7.07 1.11
CA VAL A 30 8.93 5.63 1.19
C VAL A 30 9.74 4.91 0.13
N THR A 31 10.49 3.91 0.54
CA THR A 31 11.15 2.95 -0.35
C THR A 31 10.58 1.56 -0.08
N VAL A 32 10.07 0.91 -1.12
CA VAL A 32 9.73 -0.52 -1.05
C VAL A 32 11.02 -1.30 -1.30
N ILE A 33 11.55 -1.94 -0.25
CA ILE A 33 12.78 -2.76 -0.33
C ILE A 33 12.41 -4.15 -0.85
N ASP A 34 11.35 -4.74 -0.29
CA ASP A 34 10.73 -5.99 -0.71
C ASP A 34 9.20 -5.80 -0.69
N PRO A 35 8.47 -6.05 -1.79
CA PRO A 35 7.02 -5.88 -1.81
C PRO A 35 6.26 -6.87 -0.90
N GLY A 36 6.92 -7.93 -0.42
CA GLY A 36 6.30 -9.02 0.33
C GLY A 36 5.63 -10.04 -0.58
N ARG A 37 4.77 -10.88 0.00
CA ARG A 37 3.97 -11.85 -0.76
C ARG A 37 2.55 -11.36 -0.94
N GLN A 38 1.97 -11.59 -2.11
CA GLN A 38 0.54 -11.37 -2.30
C GLN A 38 -0.26 -12.32 -1.38
N ASN A 39 -1.29 -11.79 -0.73
CA ASN A 39 -2.24 -12.57 0.05
C ASN A 39 -3.39 -13.04 -0.85
N GLY A 40 -3.60 -14.36 -0.94
CA GLY A 40 -4.72 -14.94 -1.68
C GLY A 40 -5.94 -15.23 -0.80
N SER A 41 -5.97 -14.69 0.42
CA SER A 41 -6.97 -14.98 1.44
C SER A 41 -7.39 -13.72 2.17
N ASP A 42 -8.33 -13.88 3.10
CA ASP A 42 -8.78 -12.83 4.00
C ASP A 42 -7.60 -12.09 4.68
N GLY A 43 -7.55 -10.78 4.55
CA GLY A 43 -6.59 -9.90 5.24
C GLY A 43 -6.00 -8.86 4.29
N PRO A 44 -4.83 -8.28 4.64
CA PRO A 44 -4.17 -7.31 3.79
C PRO A 44 -3.78 -7.88 2.43
N ASP A 45 -3.71 -7.04 1.39
CA ASP A 45 -3.37 -7.46 0.03
C ASP A 45 -1.97 -8.08 -0.11
N PHE A 46 -0.99 -7.56 0.63
CA PHE A 46 0.39 -8.09 0.67
C PHE A 46 0.87 -8.27 2.10
N LEU A 47 1.56 -9.39 2.34
CA LEU A 47 2.07 -9.76 3.65
C LEU A 47 3.59 -9.65 3.71
N GLN A 48 4.10 -9.18 4.84
CA GLN A 48 5.53 -9.17 5.18
C GLN A 48 6.42 -8.42 4.17
N ALA A 49 5.95 -7.29 3.67
CA ALA A 49 6.78 -6.34 2.93
C ALA A 49 7.89 -5.76 3.83
N GLU A 50 9.02 -5.45 3.21
CA GLU A 50 10.12 -4.68 3.83
C GLU A 50 10.13 -3.27 3.23
N LEU A 51 10.01 -2.28 4.10
CA LEU A 51 9.86 -0.87 3.74
C LEU A 51 10.93 -0.03 4.42
N ALA A 52 11.39 1.03 3.76
CA ALA A 52 12.11 2.13 4.39
C ALA A 52 11.19 3.37 4.39
N ILE A 53 10.82 3.88 5.56
CA ILE A 53 10.00 5.10 5.69
C ILE A 53 10.81 6.11 6.50
N ALA A 54 11.05 7.29 5.93
CA ALA A 54 11.92 8.31 6.52
C ALA A 54 13.31 7.77 6.94
N GLY A 55 13.85 6.82 6.16
CA GLY A 55 15.14 6.16 6.42
C GLY A 55 15.13 5.08 7.50
N MET A 56 14.00 4.83 8.17
CA MET A 56 13.83 3.74 9.13
C MET A 56 13.23 2.51 8.45
N ARG A 57 13.74 1.32 8.79
CA ARG A 57 13.22 0.05 8.24
C ARG A 57 12.04 -0.47 9.03
N TYR A 58 11.03 -0.94 8.30
CA TYR A 58 9.82 -1.55 8.83
C TYR A 58 9.54 -2.86 8.09
N CYS A 59 9.04 -3.84 8.83
CA CYS A 59 8.44 -5.05 8.27
C CYS A 59 6.96 -5.06 8.61
N GLY A 60 6.12 -5.34 7.63
CA GLY A 60 4.69 -5.51 7.83
C GLY A 60 3.90 -5.61 6.54
N ASP A 61 2.60 -5.45 6.64
CA ASP A 61 1.69 -5.74 5.53
C ASP A 61 1.36 -4.46 4.75
N VAL A 62 0.90 -4.62 3.52
CA VAL A 62 0.51 -3.50 2.64
C VAL A 62 -0.91 -3.73 2.17
N GLU A 63 -1.72 -2.68 2.25
CA GLU A 63 -3.12 -2.68 1.84
C GLU A 63 -3.35 -1.63 0.75
N PHE A 64 -4.24 -1.91 -0.19
CA PHE A 64 -4.59 -1.00 -1.27
C PHE A 64 -6.07 -0.65 -1.26
N HIS A 65 -6.38 0.61 -1.53
CA HIS A 65 -7.74 1.05 -1.80
C HIS A 65 -7.76 2.13 -2.88
N LEU A 66 -8.95 2.44 -3.39
CA LEU A 66 -9.14 3.63 -4.22
C LEU A 66 -9.12 4.92 -3.40
N SER A 67 -9.49 4.86 -2.12
CA SER A 67 -9.50 6.02 -1.23
C SER A 67 -9.14 5.65 0.20
N ALA A 68 -8.61 6.62 0.95
CA ALA A 68 -8.30 6.42 2.36
C ALA A 68 -9.54 6.13 3.23
N GLU A 69 -10.73 6.56 2.78
CA GLU A 69 -11.99 6.34 3.51
C GLU A 69 -12.40 4.85 3.50
N ASP A 70 -12.02 4.11 2.46
CA ASP A 70 -12.41 2.72 2.29
C ASP A 70 -11.81 1.82 3.40
N TRP A 71 -10.67 2.23 3.98
CA TRP A 71 -10.13 1.62 5.21
C TRP A 71 -11.17 1.47 6.32
N TYR A 72 -11.94 2.53 6.57
CA TYR A 72 -12.97 2.56 7.62
C TYR A 72 -14.29 1.96 7.15
N ARG A 73 -14.66 2.16 5.87
CA ARG A 73 -15.90 1.60 5.30
C ARG A 73 -15.88 0.07 5.30
N HIS A 74 -14.72 -0.53 5.05
CA HIS A 74 -14.53 -1.98 5.13
C HIS A 74 -14.29 -2.48 6.56
N GLY A 75 -14.13 -1.58 7.53
CA GLY A 75 -13.94 -1.92 8.95
C GLY A 75 -12.55 -2.46 9.28
N HIS A 76 -11.54 -2.18 8.45
CA HIS A 76 -10.16 -2.62 8.66
C HIS A 76 -9.57 -2.02 9.94
N ASP A 77 -10.04 -0.85 10.37
CA ASP A 77 -9.67 -0.22 11.64
C ASP A 77 -10.01 -1.08 12.88
N ARG A 78 -10.94 -2.04 12.75
CA ARG A 78 -11.44 -2.89 13.86
C ARG A 78 -11.10 -4.35 13.68
N ASP A 79 -10.46 -4.70 12.57
CA ASP A 79 -10.14 -6.08 12.25
C ASP A 79 -8.67 -6.37 12.54
N ALA A 80 -8.45 -7.31 13.47
CA ALA A 80 -7.11 -7.69 13.91
C ALA A 80 -6.21 -8.22 12.78
N ARG A 81 -6.78 -8.73 11.68
CA ARG A 81 -6.02 -9.16 10.49
C ARG A 81 -5.22 -8.02 9.86
N TYR A 82 -5.64 -6.78 10.04
CA TYR A 82 -5.03 -5.58 9.46
C TYR A 82 -4.09 -4.85 10.44
N GLY A 83 -3.94 -5.33 11.67
CA GLY A 83 -3.13 -4.68 12.71
C GLY A 83 -1.62 -4.61 12.41
N ASN A 84 -1.16 -5.31 11.39
CA ASN A 84 0.23 -5.31 10.95
C ASN A 84 0.45 -4.57 9.62
N VAL A 85 -0.57 -3.89 9.07
CA VAL A 85 -0.40 -2.98 7.93
C VAL A 85 0.53 -1.83 8.32
N ARG A 86 1.58 -1.61 7.51
CA ARG A 86 2.57 -0.53 7.67
C ARG A 86 2.52 0.50 6.55
N LEU A 87 1.86 0.16 5.45
CA LEU A 87 1.68 1.02 4.30
C LEU A 87 0.27 0.81 3.73
N HIS A 88 -0.51 1.88 3.67
CA HIS A 88 -1.83 1.85 3.05
C HIS A 88 -1.78 2.70 1.79
N ILE A 89 -1.84 2.05 0.65
CA ILE A 89 -1.64 2.65 -0.64
C ILE A 89 -3.00 3.00 -1.26
N ILE A 90 -3.16 4.26 -1.67
CA ILE A 90 -4.34 4.76 -2.36
C ILE A 90 -4.03 5.14 -3.82
N TRP A 91 -5.05 5.07 -4.66
CA TRP A 91 -4.99 5.62 -6.01
C TRP A 91 -5.06 7.16 -5.95
N ASP A 92 -4.11 7.83 -6.61
CA ASP A 92 -4.14 9.28 -6.84
C ASP A 92 -4.67 9.54 -8.26
N ASP A 93 -5.76 10.29 -8.37
CA ASP A 93 -6.42 10.67 -9.63
C ASP A 93 -5.47 11.39 -10.63
N ALA A 94 -4.29 11.84 -10.19
CA ALA A 94 -3.20 12.28 -11.06
C ALA A 94 -2.46 11.14 -11.80
N GLY A 95 -2.94 9.89 -11.71
CA GLY A 95 -2.38 8.72 -12.40
C GLY A 95 -1.21 8.06 -11.67
N GLY A 96 -1.09 8.28 -10.37
CA GLY A 96 0.00 7.76 -9.53
C GLY A 96 -0.51 6.92 -8.37
N ILE A 97 0.42 6.22 -7.73
CA ILE A 97 0.19 5.52 -6.48
C ILE A 97 0.67 6.42 -5.34
N ALA A 98 -0.18 6.67 -4.35
CA ALA A 98 0.14 7.47 -3.16
C ALA A 98 0.01 6.61 -1.89
N PRO A 99 1.01 6.58 -0.99
CA PRO A 99 0.94 5.91 0.30
C PRO A 99 0.43 6.79 1.46
#